data_AF-A0A3B1DBW7-F1
#
_entry.id   AF-A0A3B1DBW7-F1
#
_cell.length_a   1.000
_cell.length_b   1.000
_cell.length_c   1.000
_cell.angle_alpha   90.00
_cell.angle_beta   90.00
_cell.angle_gamma   90.00
#
_symmetry.space_group_name_H-M   'P 1'
#
loop_
_entity.id
_entity.type
_entity.pdbx_description
1 polymer ?
#
loop_
_entity_poly.entity_id
_entity_poly.type
_entity_poly.pdbx_seq_one_letter_code
_entity_poly.pdbx_strand_id
1 'polypeptide(L)' 'MIFGCEVIYEPQLGLLDCLASHGTCWLADGGRLPAAEFIQLATVDSYKVLVTDANKQPLTSLQRRKFQLLQLQRKP' A
#
# COMPACT_ATOMS: atom_id res chain seq x y z
N MET A 1 -3.18 2.94 13.50
CA MET A 1 -2.58 1.87 12.67
C MET A 1 -3.72 1.14 11.99
N ILE A 2 -3.62 0.88 10.68
CA ILE A 2 -4.66 0.19 9.91
C ILE A 2 -4.02 -1.05 9.26
N PHE A 3 -4.74 -2.18 9.30
CA PHE A 3 -4.39 -3.40 8.58
C PHE A 3 -5.49 -3.71 7.56
N GLY A 4 -5.10 -3.94 6.31
CA GLY A 4 -6.01 -4.36 5.24
C GLY A 4 -5.42 -5.54 4.46
N CYS A 5 -6.29 -6.45 4.02
CA CYS A 5 -5.90 -7.59 3.18
C CYS A 5 -6.79 -7.58 1.94
N GLU A 6 -6.19 -7.63 0.75
CA GLU A 6 -6.87 -7.62 -0.55
C GLU A 6 -7.81 -6.42 -0.80
N VAL A 7 -7.71 -5.33 -0.04
CA VAL A 7 -8.66 -4.19 -0.16
C VAL A 7 -8.49 -3.31 -1.41
N ILE A 8 -7.51 -3.58 -2.27
CA ILE A 8 -7.17 -2.75 -3.44
C ILE A 8 -7.97 -3.21 -4.68
N TYR A 9 -9.29 -3.40 -4.57
CA TYR A 9 -10.11 -3.74 -5.76
C TYR A 9 -10.43 -2.51 -6.60
N GLU A 10 -10.67 -1.38 -5.94
CA GLU A 10 -10.84 -0.08 -6.53
C GLU A 10 -9.80 0.87 -5.93
N PRO A 11 -9.01 1.59 -6.73
CA PRO A 11 -7.92 2.42 -6.24
C PRO A 11 -8.47 3.73 -5.66
N GLN A 12 -9.03 3.66 -4.45
CA GLN A 12 -9.54 4.82 -3.71
C GLN A 12 -8.78 4.98 -2.39
N LEU A 13 -8.35 6.21 -2.09
CA LEU A 13 -7.58 6.51 -0.87
C LEU A 13 -8.46 6.73 0.37
N GLY A 14 -9.79 6.78 0.22
CA GLY A 14 -10.71 7.10 1.33
C GLY A 14 -10.60 6.16 2.53
N LEU A 15 -10.11 4.92 2.36
CA LEU A 15 -9.82 4.02 3.47
C LEU A 15 -8.72 4.54 4.42
N LEU A 16 -7.86 5.44 3.92
CA LEU A 16 -6.74 6.03 4.65
C LEU A 16 -7.14 7.32 5.39
N ASP A 17 -8.35 7.85 5.20
CA ASP A 17 -8.79 9.09 5.85
C ASP A 17 -8.82 8.96 7.38
N CYS A 18 -9.04 7.75 7.87
CA CYS A 18 -8.99 7.40 9.29
C CYS A 18 -7.56 7.29 9.84
N LEU A 19 -6.53 7.46 9.02
CA LEU A 19 -5.14 7.35 9.45
C LEU A 19 -4.71 8.65 10.15
N ALA A 20 -4.38 8.51 11.44
CA ALA A 20 -3.84 9.60 12.25
C ALA A 20 -2.62 10.25 11.60
N SER A 21 -2.29 11.48 12.03
CA SER A 21 -1.02 12.12 11.66
C SER A 21 0.15 11.19 12.00
N HIS A 22 1.05 10.98 11.03
CA HIS A 22 2.15 10.00 11.10
C HIS A 22 1.74 8.53 11.25
N GLY A 23 0.46 8.20 11.11
CA GLY A 23 -0.02 6.84 11.13
C GLY A 23 0.54 6.00 9.99
N THR A 24 0.62 4.70 10.21
CA THR A 24 1.02 3.70 9.20
C THR A 24 -0.13 2.75 8.90
N CYS A 25 -0.34 2.49 7.61
CA CYS A 25 -1.26 1.50 7.07
C CYS A 25 -0.47 0.40 6.38
N TRP A 26 -0.88 -0.86 6.58
CA TRP A 26 -0.27 -2.03 5.95
C TRP A 26 -1.33 -2.76 5.13
N LEU A 27 -1.06 -2.91 3.83
CA LEU A 27 -1.95 -3.58 2.89
C LEU A 27 -1.25 -4.79 2.27
N ALA A 28 -1.80 -5.98 2.48
CA ALA A 28 -1.35 -7.19 1.80
C ALA A 28 -2.02 -7.31 0.42
N ASP A 29 -1.22 -7.58 -0.61
CA ASP A 29 -1.66 -7.82 -1.99
C ASP A 29 -1.08 -9.14 -2.51
N GLY A 30 -1.94 -9.99 -3.09
CA GLY A 30 -1.55 -11.24 -3.75
C GLY A 30 -0.99 -11.07 -5.16
N GLY A 31 -0.76 -9.83 -5.61
CA GLY A 31 -0.26 -9.50 -6.95
C GLY A 31 -1.32 -9.69 -8.03
N ARG A 32 -2.60 -9.59 -7.65
CA ARG A 32 -3.77 -9.74 -8.54
C ARG A 32 -4.50 -8.41 -8.79
N LEU A 33 -4.23 -7.42 -7.93
CA LEU A 33 -4.98 -6.17 -7.84
C LEU A 33 -4.28 -5.00 -8.57
N PRO A 34 -4.99 -3.89 -8.88
CA PRO A 34 -4.42 -2.65 -9.42
C PRO A 34 -3.51 -1.90 -8.41
N ALA A 35 -2.59 -2.60 -7.75
CA ALA A 35 -1.67 -2.02 -6.78
C ALA A 35 -0.81 -0.90 -7.39
N ALA A 36 -0.49 -0.95 -8.68
CA ALA A 36 0.26 0.09 -9.37
C ALA A 36 -0.45 1.46 -9.35
N GLU A 37 -1.75 1.47 -9.70
CA GLU A 37 -2.56 2.68 -9.74
C GLU A 37 -2.80 3.23 -8.33
N PHE A 38 -3.09 2.35 -7.36
CA PHE A 38 -3.22 2.73 -5.96
C PHE A 38 -1.94 3.34 -5.39
N ILE A 39 -0.77 2.75 -5.66
CA ILE A 39 0.54 3.29 -5.23
C ILE A 39 0.78 4.66 -5.86
N GLN A 40 0.45 4.82 -7.15
CA GLN A 40 0.59 6.09 -7.84
C GLN A 40 -0.26 7.18 -7.18
N LEU A 41 -1.54 6.90 -6.91
CA LEU A 41 -2.43 7.84 -6.21
C LEU A 41 -1.90 8.17 -4.80
N ALA A 42 -1.52 7.16 -4.02
CA ALA A 42 -1.03 7.35 -2.66
C ALA A 42 0.27 8.17 -2.61
N THR A 43 1.16 7.97 -3.59
CA THR A 43 2.45 8.67 -3.67
C THR A 43 2.29 10.14 -4.07
N VAL A 44 1.39 10.42 -5.03
CA VAL A 44 1.06 11.77 -5.52
C VAL A 44 0.41 12.61 -4.43
N ASP A 45 -0.45 12.00 -3.62
CA ASP A 45 -1.11 12.66 -2.51
C ASP A 45 -0.14 12.82 -1.32
N SER A 46 -0.46 12.20 -0.18
CA SER A 46 0.17 12.53 1.09
C SER A 46 0.92 11.36 1.72
N TYR A 47 1.23 10.30 0.97
CA TYR A 47 1.83 9.09 1.55
C TYR A 47 3.20 8.75 0.99
N LYS A 48 4.08 8.27 1.87
CA LYS A 48 5.26 7.49 1.48
C LYS A 48 4.84 6.02 1.42
N VAL A 49 5.16 5.36 0.31
CA VAL A 49 4.85 3.93 0.12
C VAL A 49 6.15 3.12 0.04
N LEU A 50 6.23 2.07 0.84
CA LEU A 50 7.27 1.04 0.75
C LEU A 50 6.60 -0.29 0.39
N VAL A 51 7.16 -1.00 -0.59
CA VAL A 51 6.68 -2.32 -0.99
C VAL A 51 7.73 -3.35 -0.59
N THR A 52 7.30 -4.43 0.07
CA THR A 52 8.17 -5.54 0.47
C THR A 52 7.58 -6.88 0.06
N ASP A 53 8.43 -7.90 -0.07
CA ASP A 53 8.01 -9.28 -0.28
C ASP A 53 7.61 -9.98 1.05
N ALA A 54 7.29 -11.27 0.99
CA ALA A 54 6.97 -12.09 2.17
C ALA A 54 8.11 -12.18 3.20
N ASN A 55 9.35 -11.93 2.79
CA ASN A 55 10.55 -11.93 3.63
C ASN A 55 10.94 -10.52 4.11
N LYS A 56 10.05 -9.53 3.93
CA LYS A 56 10.27 -8.11 4.25
C LYS A 56 11.40 -7.46 3.44
N GLN A 57 11.79 -8.05 2.32
CA GLN A 57 12.78 -7.45 1.43
C GLN A 57 12.12 -6.40 0.56
N PRO A 58 12.70 -5.18 0.45
CA PRO A 58 12.17 -4.14 -0.42
C PRO A 58 12.10 -4.60 -1.88
N LEU A 59 10.97 -4.31 -2.53
CA LEU A 59 10.78 -4.56 -3.94
C LEU A 59 10.98 -3.27 -4.73
N THR A 60 11.76 -3.34 -5.81
CA THR A 60 11.94 -2.24 -6.76
C THR A 60 10.81 -2.16 -7.79
N SER A 61 10.03 -3.24 -7.92
CA SER A 61 8.87 -3.33 -8.82
C SER A 61 7.83 -4.31 -8.27
N LEU A 62 6.56 -4.09 -8.62
CA LEU A 62 5.46 -4.96 -8.22
C LEU A 62 5.57 -6.33 -8.90
N GLN A 63 5.22 -7.37 -8.17
CA GLN A 63 5.29 -8.74 -8.65
C GLN A 63 3.89 -9.30 -8.91
N ARG A 64 3.60 -9.64 -10.17
CA ARG A 64 2.33 -10.28 -10.55
C ARG A 64 2.22 -11.67 -9.94
N ARG A 65 1.04 -12.00 -9.41
CA ARG A 65 0.70 -13.31 -8.80
C ARG A 65 1.62 -13.72 -7.65
N LYS A 66 2.28 -12.76 -6.99
CA LYS A 66 3.11 -13.00 -5.82
C LYS A 66 2.63 -12.10 -4.69
N PHE A 67 2.75 -12.61 -3.47
CA PHE A 67 2.48 -11.82 -2.27
C PHE A 67 3.44 -10.64 -2.17
N GLN A 68 2.89 -9.49 -1.85
CA GLN A 68 3.62 -8.27 -1.55
C GLN A 68 2.87 -7.46 -0.50
N LEU A 69 3.62 -6.70 0.30
CA LEU A 69 3.12 -5.91 1.41
C LEU A 69 3.42 -4.44 1.15
N LEU A 70 2.38 -3.63 1.09
CA LEU A 70 2.46 -2.18 0.94
C LEU A 70 2.37 -1.55 2.33
N GLN A 71 3.40 -0.83 2.72
CA GLN A 71 3.41 0.02 3.90
C GLN A 71 3.21 1.47 3.46
N LEU A 72 2.11 2.08 3.86
CA LEU A 72 1.79 3.48 3.61
C LEU A 72 1.96 4.28 4.90
N GLN A 73 2.75 5.35 4.83
CA GLN A 73 2.95 6.26 5.94
C GLN A 73 2.58 7.67 5.51
N ARG A 74 1.73 8.35 6.28
CA ARG A 74 1.35 9.74 5.99
C ARG A 74 2.58 10.65 6.14
N LYS A 75 2.86 11.46 5.12
CA LYS A 75 3.89 12.52 5.15
C LYS A 75 3.50 13.55 6.22
N PRO A 76 4.48 14.25 6.83
CA PRO A 76 4.22 15.34 7.76
C PRO A 76 3.39 16.46 7.16
#